data_AF-C3XSG6-F1
#
_entry.id   AF-C3XSG6-F1
#
_cell.length_a   1.000
_cell.length_b   1.000
_cell.length_c   1.000
_cell.angle_alpha   90.00
_cell.angle_beta   90.00
_cell.angle_gamma   90.00
#
_symmetry.space_group_name_H-M   'P 1'
#
loop_
_entity.id
_entity.type
_entity.pdbx_description
1 polymer ?
#
loop_
_entity_poly.entity_id
_entity_poly.type
_entity_poly.pdbx_seq_one_letter_code
_entity_poly.pdbx_strand_id
1 'polypeptide(L)'
;MEAVQKQRLSAVLRQLVPLREGEDNQLHRAAETGDLDSLRQLIEGDMKGQIDSKNHLGCTPLRLAAAKGHVDCVQYLVSHGAGLEVADIKSQTPLYAAVRRKHSDCAEVLLKAGAVPNGDPNNLATPLFRAAQDGCLQCMKVLIKYGAELNFSKPIMEMGALCSTVLYITLIYKHFECLSPLLLQSQCRIGIRRCLGPHRLQEIPALPLPTKLTNFLLFAM
;
A
#
# COMPACT_ATOMS: atom_id res chain seq x y z
N MET A 1 -50.13 -19.52 0.01
CA MET A 1 -49.90 -18.22 0.69
C MET A 1 -48.61 -18.22 1.52
N GLU A 2 -48.25 -19.34 2.17
CA GLU A 2 -47.01 -19.43 2.97
C GLU A 2 -45.69 -19.15 2.23
N ALA A 3 -45.57 -19.54 0.95
CA ALA A 3 -44.34 -19.31 0.18
C ALA A 3 -44.07 -17.81 -0.06
N VAL A 4 -45.12 -17.04 -0.36
CA VAL A 4 -45.03 -15.59 -0.56
C VAL A 4 -44.75 -14.88 0.77
N GLN A 5 -45.32 -15.38 1.87
CA GLN A 5 -45.02 -14.87 3.21
C GLN A 5 -43.60 -15.18 3.66
N LYS A 6 -43.05 -16.37 3.39
CA LYS A 6 -41.64 -16.71 3.64
C LYS A 6 -40.67 -15.86 2.83
N GLN A 7 -41.01 -15.56 1.58
CA GLN A 7 -40.17 -14.74 0.70
C GLN A 7 -40.22 -13.25 1.08
N ARG A 8 -41.39 -12.77 1.53
CA ARG A 8 -41.51 -11.43 2.12
C ARG A 8 -40.84 -11.33 3.48
N LEU A 9 -40.95 -12.36 4.33
CA LEU A 9 -40.23 -12.44 5.60
C LEU A 9 -38.73 -12.51 5.39
N SER A 10 -38.22 -13.23 4.38
CA SER A 10 -36.78 -13.27 4.11
C SER A 10 -36.26 -11.95 3.56
N ALA A 11 -37.04 -11.24 2.74
CA ALA A 11 -36.70 -9.89 2.28
C ALA A 11 -36.74 -8.86 3.42
N VAL A 12 -37.75 -8.93 4.29
CA VAL A 12 -37.90 -8.06 5.45
C VAL A 12 -36.86 -8.39 6.54
N LEU A 13 -36.52 -9.67 6.74
CA LEU A 13 -35.44 -10.10 7.64
C LEU A 13 -34.08 -9.60 7.14
N ARG A 14 -33.84 -9.55 5.82
CA ARG A 14 -32.62 -8.91 5.25
C ARG A 14 -32.57 -7.41 5.51
N GLN A 15 -33.71 -6.72 5.54
CA GLN A 15 -33.82 -5.29 5.89
C GLN A 15 -33.79 -5.03 7.40
N LEU A 16 -34.16 -6.02 8.23
CA LEU A 16 -34.26 -5.93 9.69
C LEU A 16 -33.06 -6.51 10.45
N VAL A 17 -32.05 -7.09 9.79
CA VAL A 17 -30.78 -7.35 10.48
C VAL A 17 -30.21 -5.97 10.83
N PRO A 18 -30.14 -5.59 12.12
CA PRO A 18 -29.45 -4.37 12.50
C PRO A 18 -28.02 -4.54 12.02
N LEU A 19 -27.54 -3.58 11.22
CA LEU A 19 -26.17 -3.46 10.71
C LEU A 19 -25.19 -3.60 11.88
N ARG A 20 -24.82 -4.84 12.21
CA ARG A 20 -23.81 -5.14 13.20
C ARG A 20 -22.48 -4.80 12.54
N GLU A 21 -21.88 -3.71 13.00
CA GLU A 21 -20.47 -3.42 12.84
C GLU A 21 -19.68 -4.68 13.26
N GLY A 22 -19.31 -5.55 12.30
CA GLY A 22 -18.57 -6.77 12.61
C GLY A 22 -18.79 -7.97 11.68
N GLU A 23 -19.90 -8.09 10.95
CA GLU A 23 -20.04 -9.15 9.95
C GLU A 23 -19.45 -8.69 8.60
N ASP A 24 -18.79 -9.59 7.86
CA ASP A 24 -18.28 -9.27 6.52
C ASP A 24 -19.46 -8.91 5.61
N ASN A 25 -19.77 -7.60 5.53
CA ASN A 25 -20.81 -7.10 4.62
C ASN A 25 -20.56 -7.65 3.21
N GLN A 26 -21.64 -7.86 2.45
CA GLN A 26 -21.57 -8.37 1.07
C GLN A 26 -20.60 -7.55 0.20
N LEU A 27 -20.47 -6.26 0.51
CA LEU A 27 -19.51 -5.34 -0.10
C LEU A 27 -18.05 -5.74 0.14
N HIS A 28 -17.69 -6.17 1.35
CA HIS A 28 -16.35 -6.68 1.66
C HIS A 28 -16.03 -7.94 0.87
N ARG A 29 -16.98 -8.88 0.80
CA ARG A 29 -16.80 -10.12 0.04
C ARG A 29 -16.65 -9.87 -1.44
N ALA A 30 -17.50 -9.02 -2.03
CA ALA A 30 -17.40 -8.65 -3.44
C ALA A 30 -16.04 -7.99 -3.75
N ALA A 31 -15.57 -7.08 -2.89
CA ALA A 31 -14.25 -6.47 -3.01
C ALA A 31 -13.09 -7.46 -2.80
N GLU A 32 -13.26 -8.47 -1.95
CA GLU A 32 -12.24 -9.50 -1.75
C GLU A 32 -12.16 -10.50 -2.92
N THR A 33 -13.31 -10.89 -3.48
CA THR A 33 -13.37 -11.82 -4.61
C THR A 33 -13.10 -11.16 -5.96
N GLY A 34 -13.17 -9.83 -6.03
CA GLY A 34 -12.99 -9.07 -7.27
C GLY A 34 -14.24 -9.04 -8.15
N ASP A 35 -15.41 -9.26 -7.55
CA ASP A 35 -16.68 -9.25 -8.27
C ASP A 35 -17.17 -7.80 -8.43
N LEU A 36 -16.78 -7.20 -9.56
CA LEU A 36 -17.11 -5.82 -9.90
C LEU A 36 -18.62 -5.62 -10.10
N ASP A 37 -19.33 -6.59 -10.65
CA ASP A 37 -20.75 -6.47 -10.95
C ASP A 37 -21.57 -6.48 -9.65
N SER A 38 -21.22 -7.36 -8.71
CA SER A 38 -21.79 -7.32 -7.36
C SER A 38 -21.45 -6.01 -6.63
N LEU A 39 -20.21 -5.52 -6.76
CA LEU A 39 -19.81 -4.23 -6.19
C LEU A 39 -20.65 -3.07 -6.72
N ARG A 40 -20.88 -3.03 -8.04
CA ARG A 40 -21.72 -2.02 -8.71
C ARG A 40 -23.14 -2.03 -8.17
N GLN A 41 -23.78 -3.20 -8.20
CA GLN A 41 -25.16 -3.36 -7.74
C GLN A 41 -25.33 -2.96 -6.26
N LEU A 42 -24.36 -3.33 -5.41
CA LEU A 42 -24.43 -3.03 -3.97
C LEU A 42 -24.25 -1.53 -3.69
N ILE A 43 -23.34 -0.85 -4.39
CA ILE A 43 -23.05 0.58 -4.20
C ILE A 43 -24.17 1.47 -4.78
N GLU A 44 -24.75 1.07 -5.92
CA GLU A 44 -25.87 1.79 -6.53
C GLU A 44 -27.20 1.55 -5.79
N GLY A 45 -27.31 0.42 -5.08
CA GLY A 45 -28.49 0.04 -4.28
C GLY A 45 -28.41 0.43 -2.79
N ASP A 46 -28.78 -0.51 -1.93
CA ASP A 46 -29.01 -0.29 -0.49
C ASP A 46 -27.75 0.06 0.33
N MET A 47 -26.54 -0.10 -0.23
CA MET A 47 -25.27 0.13 0.50
C MET A 47 -24.54 1.43 0.12
N LYS A 48 -25.22 2.39 -0.51
CA LYS A 48 -24.65 3.68 -0.95
C LYS A 48 -23.90 4.49 0.13
N GLY A 49 -24.18 4.24 1.42
CA GLY A 49 -23.50 4.88 2.56
C GLY A 49 -22.45 4.03 3.29
N GLN A 50 -22.15 2.80 2.82
CA GLN A 50 -21.30 1.83 3.52
C GLN A 50 -19.96 1.56 2.82
N ILE A 51 -19.55 2.44 1.89
CA ILE A 51 -18.35 2.25 1.08
C ILE A 51 -17.06 2.14 1.93
N ASP A 52 -17.04 2.82 3.08
CA ASP A 52 -15.96 2.78 4.08
C ASP A 52 -16.33 1.98 5.33
N SER A 53 -17.38 1.16 5.27
CA SER A 53 -17.70 0.24 6.37
C SER A 53 -16.49 -0.65 6.67
N LYS A 54 -16.25 -0.89 7.96
CA LYS A 54 -15.16 -1.73 8.43
C LYS A 54 -15.69 -3.09 8.83
N ASN A 55 -15.03 -4.16 8.41
CA ASN A 55 -15.31 -5.49 8.93
C ASN A 55 -14.66 -5.71 10.32
N HIS A 56 -14.78 -6.92 10.87
CA HIS A 56 -14.19 -7.31 12.17
C HIS A 56 -12.65 -7.14 12.24
N LEU A 57 -11.95 -7.06 11.10
CA LEU A 57 -10.51 -6.79 11.04
C LEU A 57 -10.21 -5.30 10.82
N GLY A 58 -11.21 -4.43 10.91
CA GLY A 58 -11.07 -3.00 10.61
C GLY A 58 -10.86 -2.70 9.13
N CYS A 59 -10.99 -3.69 8.24
CA CYS A 59 -10.70 -3.54 6.82
C CYS A 59 -11.89 -2.93 6.09
N THR A 60 -11.63 -1.95 5.22
CA THR A 60 -12.60 -1.45 4.25
C THR A 60 -12.64 -2.32 2.99
N PRO A 61 -13.72 -2.27 2.21
CA PRO A 61 -13.78 -2.88 0.88
C PRO A 61 -12.60 -2.46 -0.01
N LEU A 62 -12.26 -1.16 0.00
CA LEU A 62 -11.12 -0.63 -0.78
C LEU A 62 -9.80 -1.29 -0.39
N ARG A 63 -9.56 -1.47 0.91
CA ARG A 63 -8.35 -2.15 1.39
C ARG A 63 -8.29 -3.61 0.94
N LEU A 64 -9.42 -4.33 0.99
CA LEU A 64 -9.50 -5.73 0.57
C LEU A 64 -9.23 -5.88 -0.94
N ALA A 65 -9.88 -5.06 -1.78
CA ALA A 65 -9.64 -5.04 -3.22
C ALA A 65 -8.17 -4.72 -3.55
N ALA A 66 -7.60 -3.70 -2.88
CA ALA A 66 -6.20 -3.33 -3.02
C ALA A 66 -5.24 -4.46 -2.59
N ALA A 67 -5.54 -5.16 -1.50
CA ALA A 67 -4.73 -6.27 -0.99
C ALA A 67 -4.78 -7.53 -1.86
N LYS A 68 -5.83 -7.70 -2.67
CA LYS A 68 -6.01 -8.84 -3.58
C LYS A 68 -5.62 -8.53 -5.03
N GLY A 69 -5.39 -7.25 -5.35
CA GLY A 69 -4.95 -6.83 -6.69
C GLY A 69 -6.11 -6.60 -7.67
N HIS A 70 -7.33 -6.40 -7.18
CA HIS A 70 -8.51 -6.21 -8.03
C HIS A 70 -8.60 -4.76 -8.50
N VAL A 71 -7.82 -4.42 -9.53
CA VAL A 71 -7.66 -3.04 -10.03
C VAL A 71 -9.00 -2.38 -10.38
N ASP A 72 -9.89 -3.10 -11.07
CA ASP A 72 -11.18 -2.55 -11.50
C ASP A 72 -12.09 -2.24 -10.30
N CYS A 73 -12.05 -3.09 -9.27
CA CYS A 73 -12.76 -2.87 -8.01
C CYS A 73 -12.19 -1.66 -7.26
N VAL A 74 -10.86 -1.51 -7.24
CA VAL A 74 -10.20 -0.34 -6.66
C VAL A 74 -10.61 0.93 -7.38
N GLN A 75 -10.56 0.96 -8.72
CA GLN A 75 -10.96 2.12 -9.52
C GLN A 75 -12.41 2.51 -9.24
N TYR A 76 -13.31 1.52 -9.19
CA TYR A 76 -14.73 1.76 -8.93
C TYR A 76 -14.98 2.30 -7.53
N LEU A 77 -14.36 1.71 -6.51
CA LEU A 77 -14.52 2.17 -5.12
C LEU A 77 -13.98 3.60 -4.94
N VAL A 78 -12.83 3.90 -5.54
CA VAL A 78 -12.23 5.24 -5.54
C VAL A 78 -13.12 6.26 -6.25
N SER A 79 -13.68 5.93 -7.41
CA SER A 79 -14.55 6.86 -8.16
C SER A 79 -15.85 7.19 -7.42
N HIS A 80 -16.24 6.36 -6.45
CA HIS A 80 -17.41 6.53 -5.60
C HIS A 80 -17.08 7.13 -4.23
N GLY A 81 -15.86 7.65 -4.05
CA GLY A 81 -15.48 8.41 -2.86
C GLY A 81 -15.05 7.56 -1.66
N ALA A 82 -14.58 6.33 -1.87
CA ALA A 82 -13.98 5.53 -0.80
C ALA A 82 -12.77 6.24 -0.18
N GLY A 83 -12.68 6.21 1.15
CA GLY A 83 -11.60 6.82 1.91
C GLY A 83 -10.26 6.13 1.68
N LEU A 84 -9.32 6.86 1.07
CA LEU A 84 -8.00 6.36 0.68
C LEU A 84 -7.07 6.08 1.87
N GLU A 85 -7.29 6.77 2.99
CA GLU A 85 -6.45 6.72 4.19
C GLU A 85 -7.07 5.89 5.33
N VAL A 86 -8.19 5.22 5.08
CA VAL A 86 -8.87 4.44 6.12
C VAL A 86 -8.08 3.17 6.43
N ALA A 87 -7.42 3.19 7.58
CA ALA A 87 -6.56 2.10 8.03
C ALA A 87 -7.31 1.00 8.80
N ASP A 88 -6.78 -0.23 8.70
CA ASP A 88 -7.24 -1.39 9.46
C ASP A 88 -6.74 -1.41 10.91
N ILE A 89 -7.04 -2.46 11.67
CA ILE A 89 -6.57 -2.61 13.07
C ILE A 89 -5.03 -2.67 13.20
N LYS A 90 -4.31 -2.94 12.09
CA LYS A 90 -2.85 -2.92 12.03
C LYS A 90 -2.33 -1.58 11.53
N SER A 91 -3.19 -0.59 11.42
CA SER A 91 -2.92 0.73 10.87
C SER A 91 -2.37 0.67 9.45
N GLN A 92 -2.87 -0.25 8.62
CA GLN A 92 -2.44 -0.37 7.23
C GLN A 92 -3.45 0.27 6.30
N THR A 93 -3.00 1.28 5.54
CA THR A 93 -3.78 1.92 4.48
C THR A 93 -3.99 0.96 3.29
N PRO A 94 -5.01 1.19 2.45
CA PRO A 94 -5.17 0.49 1.17
C PRO A 94 -3.90 0.52 0.31
N LEU A 95 -3.20 1.66 0.25
CA LEU A 95 -1.93 1.79 -0.48
C LEU A 95 -0.85 0.87 0.09
N TYR A 96 -0.66 0.87 1.42
CA TYR A 96 0.28 -0.04 2.07
C TYR A 96 -0.06 -1.51 1.80
N ALA A 97 -1.35 -1.87 1.81
CA ALA A 97 -1.80 -3.23 1.54
C ALA A 97 -1.50 -3.67 0.10
N ALA A 98 -1.76 -2.82 -0.90
CA ALA A 98 -1.42 -3.09 -2.30
C ALA A 98 0.09 -3.30 -2.46
N VAL A 99 0.90 -2.43 -1.87
CA VAL A 99 2.37 -2.48 -1.99
C VAL A 99 2.95 -3.72 -1.31
N ARG A 100 2.51 -4.04 -0.09
CA ARG A 100 2.93 -5.28 0.62
C ARG A 100 2.58 -6.55 -0.16
N ARG A 101 1.53 -6.50 -0.97
CA ARG A 101 1.08 -7.62 -1.81
C ARG A 101 1.61 -7.54 -3.24
N LYS A 102 2.48 -6.56 -3.53
CA LYS A 102 3.12 -6.31 -4.83
C LYS A 102 2.16 -5.96 -5.97
N HIS A 103 0.98 -5.42 -5.66
CA HIS A 103 0.00 -4.98 -6.64
C HIS A 103 0.28 -3.53 -7.07
N SER A 104 1.25 -3.34 -7.96
CA SER A 104 1.66 -2.01 -8.45
C SER A 104 0.54 -1.23 -9.12
N ASP A 105 -0.36 -1.92 -9.83
CA ASP A 105 -1.42 -1.28 -10.60
C ASP A 105 -2.49 -0.69 -9.67
N CYS A 106 -2.88 -1.42 -8.61
CA CYS A 106 -3.71 -0.89 -7.54
C CYS A 106 -3.04 0.28 -6.83
N ALA A 107 -1.74 0.19 -6.56
CA ALA A 107 -1.00 1.29 -5.94
C ALA A 107 -0.99 2.54 -6.83
N GLU A 108 -0.83 2.39 -8.15
CA GLU A 108 -0.89 3.52 -9.09
C GLU A 108 -2.27 4.16 -9.11
N VAL A 109 -3.35 3.37 -9.12
CA VAL A 109 -4.73 3.91 -9.07
C VAL A 109 -4.94 4.71 -7.78
N LEU A 110 -4.54 4.18 -6.63
CA LEU A 110 -4.69 4.84 -5.33
C LEU A 110 -3.90 6.16 -5.28
N LEU A 111 -2.66 6.18 -5.80
CA LEU A 111 -1.85 7.40 -5.83
C LEU A 111 -2.39 8.44 -6.81
N LYS A 112 -2.90 8.03 -7.98
CA LYS A 112 -3.61 8.93 -8.90
C LYS A 112 -4.84 9.58 -8.25
N ALA A 113 -5.50 8.85 -7.37
CA ALA A 113 -6.65 9.34 -6.62
C ALA A 113 -6.29 10.27 -5.45
N GLY A 114 -4.99 10.46 -5.16
CA GLY A 114 -4.52 11.34 -4.10
C GLY A 114 -4.22 10.62 -2.77
N ALA A 115 -4.06 9.30 -2.77
CA ALA A 115 -3.57 8.59 -1.57
C ALA A 115 -2.18 9.11 -1.17
N VAL A 116 -1.94 9.22 0.13
CA VAL A 116 -0.69 9.75 0.67
C VAL A 116 0.43 8.73 0.45
N PRO A 117 1.47 9.03 -0.36
CA PRO A 117 2.52 8.07 -0.72
C PRO A 117 3.31 7.54 0.50
N ASN A 118 3.35 8.34 1.56
CA ASN A 118 4.04 8.05 2.81
C ASN A 118 3.06 7.61 3.93
N GLY A 119 1.80 7.29 3.59
CA GLY A 119 0.77 6.94 4.57
C GLY A 119 1.11 5.67 5.34
N ASP A 120 1.55 5.84 6.59
CA ASP A 120 1.64 4.79 7.61
C ASP A 120 1.21 5.37 8.98
N PRO A 121 -0.01 5.08 9.44
CA PRO A 121 -0.47 5.54 10.75
C PRO A 121 0.32 4.96 11.93
N ASN A 122 1.07 3.86 11.77
CA ASN A 122 1.93 3.32 12.82
C ASN A 122 3.38 3.81 12.76
N ASN A 123 3.78 4.63 11.78
CA ASN A 123 5.11 5.25 11.72
C ASN A 123 6.31 4.27 11.70
N LEU A 124 6.09 3.00 11.33
CA LEU A 124 7.13 1.94 11.41
C LEU A 124 7.73 1.59 10.04
N ALA A 125 6.97 1.71 8.95
CA ALA A 125 7.47 1.44 7.60
C ALA A 125 6.62 2.15 6.53
N THR A 126 7.22 3.07 5.78
CA THR A 126 6.54 3.68 4.62
C THR A 126 6.23 2.62 3.55
N PRO A 127 5.22 2.82 2.69
CA PRO A 127 4.99 1.95 1.54
C PRO A 127 6.26 1.75 0.70
N LEU A 128 7.08 2.79 0.51
CA LEU A 128 8.33 2.69 -0.24
C LEU A 128 9.37 1.81 0.44
N PHE A 129 9.49 1.91 1.77
CA PHE A 129 10.34 1.01 2.55
C PHE A 129 9.93 -0.45 2.36
N ARG A 130 8.63 -0.75 2.48
CA ARG A 130 8.12 -2.11 2.30
C ARG A 130 8.36 -2.62 0.87
N ALA A 131 8.13 -1.79 -0.14
CA ALA A 131 8.42 -2.13 -1.52
C ALA A 131 9.89 -2.47 -1.76
N ALA A 132 10.81 -1.73 -1.12
CA ALA A 132 12.24 -1.97 -1.19
C ALA A 132 12.67 -3.25 -0.46
N GLN A 133 12.10 -3.52 0.72
CA GLN A 133 12.36 -4.77 1.46
C GLN A 133 11.93 -6.00 0.65
N ASP A 134 10.74 -5.93 0.04
CA ASP A 134 10.16 -7.05 -0.70
C ASP A 134 10.66 -7.14 -2.16
N GLY A 135 11.48 -6.19 -2.62
CA GLY A 135 12.03 -6.13 -3.98
C GLY A 135 11.00 -5.80 -5.07
N CYS A 136 9.90 -5.13 -4.75
CA CYS A 136 8.88 -4.75 -5.74
C CYS A 136 9.33 -3.51 -6.54
N LEU A 137 10.13 -3.71 -7.59
CA LEU A 137 10.61 -2.63 -8.47
C LEU A 137 9.47 -1.76 -9.02
N GLN A 138 8.36 -2.38 -9.44
CA GLN A 138 7.22 -1.65 -10.03
C GLN A 138 6.52 -0.78 -8.98
N CYS A 139 6.29 -1.33 -7.78
CA CYS A 139 5.72 -0.56 -6.67
C CYS A 139 6.61 0.63 -6.32
N MET A 140 7.93 0.44 -6.29
CA MET A 140 8.88 1.52 -6.02
C MET A 140 8.84 2.61 -7.10
N LYS A 141 8.87 2.25 -8.38
CA LYS A 141 8.76 3.21 -9.49
C LYS A 141 7.50 4.05 -9.38
N VAL A 142 6.38 3.40 -9.10
CA VAL A 142 5.09 4.07 -8.93
C VAL A 142 5.15 5.01 -7.71
N LEU A 143 5.58 4.54 -6.54
CA LEU A 143 5.66 5.37 -5.33
C LEU A 143 6.58 6.59 -5.51
N ILE A 144 7.76 6.43 -6.12
CA ILE A 144 8.69 7.53 -6.36
C ILE A 144 8.13 8.51 -7.39
N LYS A 145 7.45 8.02 -8.44
CA LYS A 145 6.73 8.86 -9.43
C LYS A 145 5.70 9.79 -8.77
N TYR A 146 5.03 9.34 -7.71
CA TYR A 146 4.06 10.16 -6.97
C TYR A 146 4.65 10.84 -5.72
N GLY A 147 5.98 10.93 -5.60
CA GLY A 147 6.64 11.75 -4.58
C GLY A 147 6.85 11.08 -3.22
N ALA A 148 6.92 9.74 -3.16
CA ALA A 148 7.28 9.05 -1.92
C ALA A 148 8.68 9.46 -1.44
N GLU A 149 8.81 9.69 -0.13
CA GLU A 149 10.05 10.15 0.48
C GLU A 149 11.07 9.01 0.61
N LEU A 150 12.30 9.29 0.16
CA LEU A 150 13.42 8.33 0.18
C LEU A 150 14.09 8.23 1.55
N ASN A 151 14.04 9.33 2.31
CA ASN A 151 14.78 9.52 3.55
C ASN A 151 13.81 9.54 4.73
N PHE A 152 13.22 8.39 5.06
CA PHE A 152 12.43 8.30 6.28
C PHE A 152 13.37 8.08 7.47
N SER A 153 13.56 9.14 8.26
CA SER A 153 14.58 9.21 9.32
C SER A 153 14.09 8.74 10.70
N LYS A 154 12.92 8.10 10.80
CA LYS A 154 12.43 7.63 12.11
C LYS A 154 13.03 6.27 12.45
N PRO A 155 13.56 6.09 13.67
CA PRO A 155 14.21 4.86 14.08
C PRO A 155 13.19 3.72 14.11
N ILE A 156 13.34 2.76 13.22
CA ILE A 156 12.55 1.54 13.22
C ILE A 156 13.08 0.70 14.39
N MET A 157 12.26 0.56 15.44
CA MET A 157 12.69 -0.08 16.68
C MET A 157 13.03 -1.58 16.52
N GLU A 158 12.59 -2.22 15.43
CA GLU A 158 12.88 -3.63 15.15
C GLU A 158 14.35 -3.90 14.76
N MET A 159 15.10 -2.89 14.34
CA MET A 159 16.50 -3.01 13.91
C MET A 159 17.31 -1.83 14.51
N GLY A 160 17.65 -1.97 15.79
CA GLY A 160 18.20 -0.92 16.67
C GLY A 160 18.86 0.28 15.97
N ALA A 161 18.28 1.47 16.16
CA ALA A 161 18.86 2.80 15.89
C ALA A 161 19.70 2.99 14.61
N LEU A 162 19.46 2.20 13.55
CA LEU A 162 20.13 2.38 12.27
C LEU A 162 19.25 3.27 11.40
N CYS A 163 19.84 4.35 10.89
CA CYS A 163 19.25 5.24 9.91
C CYS A 163 18.82 4.43 8.68
N SER A 164 17.56 4.00 8.68
CA SER A 164 16.99 2.99 7.80
C SER A 164 16.55 3.63 6.48
N THR A 165 17.51 4.14 5.73
CA THR A 165 17.26 4.72 4.41
C THR A 165 16.83 3.62 3.45
N VAL A 166 15.82 3.87 2.60
CA VAL A 166 15.35 2.92 1.56
C VAL A 166 16.51 2.36 0.72
N LEU A 167 17.51 3.21 0.45
CA LEU A 167 18.76 2.84 -0.24
C LEU A 167 19.53 1.73 0.50
N TYR A 168 19.71 1.84 1.82
CA TYR A 168 20.43 0.86 2.62
C TYR A 168 19.74 -0.50 2.60
N ILE A 169 18.41 -0.52 2.60
CA ILE A 169 17.63 -1.76 2.56
C ILE A 169 17.68 -2.41 1.19
N THR A 170 17.58 -1.63 0.11
CA THR A 170 17.81 -2.19 -1.23
C THR A 170 19.19 -2.83 -1.38
N LEU A 171 20.20 -2.34 -0.64
CA LEU A 171 21.54 -2.92 -0.60
C LEU A 171 21.60 -4.21 0.24
N ILE A 172 21.06 -4.22 1.47
CA ILE A 172 21.02 -5.41 2.34
C ILE A 172 20.29 -6.57 1.65
N TYR A 173 19.10 -6.28 1.11
CA TYR A 173 18.25 -7.29 0.49
C TYR A 173 18.67 -7.59 -0.96
N LYS A 174 19.78 -7.03 -1.44
CA LYS A 174 20.39 -7.30 -2.75
C LYS A 174 19.45 -7.02 -3.94
N HIS A 175 18.51 -6.09 -3.77
CA HIS A 175 17.57 -5.68 -4.81
C HIS A 175 18.20 -4.61 -5.70
N PHE A 176 19.27 -4.94 -6.41
CA PHE A 176 20.05 -3.98 -7.19
C PHE A 176 19.25 -3.31 -8.31
N GLU A 177 18.24 -3.99 -8.86
CA GLU A 177 17.35 -3.43 -9.88
C GLU A 177 16.59 -2.19 -9.36
N CYS A 178 16.24 -2.22 -8.07
CA CYS A 178 15.55 -1.15 -7.37
C CYS A 178 16.44 0.09 -7.12
N LEU A 179 17.76 -0.03 -7.22
CA LEU A 179 18.68 1.10 -7.06
C LEU A 179 18.58 2.08 -8.22
N SER A 180 18.35 1.59 -9.45
CA SER A 180 18.31 2.44 -10.63
C SER A 180 17.23 3.52 -10.58
N PRO A 181 15.94 3.24 -10.28
CA PRO A 181 14.94 4.29 -10.16
C PRO A 181 15.20 5.21 -8.96
N LEU A 182 15.73 4.68 -7.84
CA LEU A 182 16.09 5.51 -6.68
C LEU A 182 17.16 6.55 -7.05
N LEU A 183 18.19 6.15 -7.81
CA LEU A 183 19.33 7.01 -8.20
C LEU A 183 19.02 7.95 -9.38
N LEU A 184 18.11 7.57 -10.28
CA LEU A 184 17.75 8.36 -11.46
C LEU A 184 16.78 9.51 -11.14
N GLN A 185 15.87 9.32 -10.19
CA GLN A 185 14.85 10.32 -9.85
C GLN A 185 15.28 11.28 -8.74
N SER A 186 16.27 10.89 -7.93
CA SER A 186 16.85 11.76 -6.93
C SER A 186 18.04 12.51 -7.53
N GLN A 187 18.10 13.82 -7.30
CA GLN A 187 19.36 14.57 -7.36
C GLN A 187 20.27 14.12 -6.20
N CYS A 188 20.62 12.82 -6.13
CA CYS A 188 21.27 12.15 -5.01
C CYS A 188 22.76 12.47 -4.87
N ARG A 189 23.23 13.66 -5.27
CA ARG A 189 24.57 14.12 -4.89
C ARG A 189 24.67 14.50 -3.41
N ILE A 190 23.54 14.85 -2.76
CA ILE A 190 23.56 15.47 -1.42
C ILE A 190 23.13 14.47 -0.32
N GLY A 191 22.38 13.41 -0.65
CA GLY A 191 21.84 12.47 0.32
C GLY A 191 22.80 11.37 0.78
N ILE A 192 23.62 10.82 -0.11
CA ILE A 192 24.44 9.63 0.15
C ILE A 192 25.38 9.85 1.34
N ARG A 193 26.09 11.00 1.40
CA ARG A 193 27.00 11.36 2.51
C ARG A 193 26.27 11.53 3.85
N ARG A 194 25.06 12.11 3.85
CA ARG A 194 24.26 12.34 5.06
C ARG A 194 23.54 11.05 5.53
N CYS A 195 23.21 10.16 4.61
CA CYS A 195 22.50 8.91 4.87
C CYS A 195 23.42 7.76 5.31
N LEU A 196 24.60 7.61 4.69
CA LEU A 196 25.53 6.52 5.04
C LEU A 196 26.44 6.89 6.22
N GLY A 197 26.80 8.16 6.39
CA GLY A 197 27.78 8.60 7.39
C GLY A 197 29.21 8.16 7.03
N PRO A 198 30.25 8.80 7.59
CA PRO A 198 31.63 8.66 7.11
C PRO A 198 32.20 7.24 7.23
N HIS A 199 31.78 6.46 8.23
CA HIS A 199 32.28 5.09 8.45
C HIS A 199 31.72 4.08 7.43
N ARG A 200 30.46 4.19 7.03
CA ARG A 200 29.82 3.21 6.12
C ARG A 200 30.03 3.49 4.64
N LEU A 201 30.58 4.67 4.30
CA LEU A 201 31.11 4.93 2.96
C LEU A 201 32.28 3.99 2.61
N GLN A 202 33.01 3.50 3.62
CA GLN A 202 34.11 2.53 3.45
C GLN A 202 33.63 1.11 3.13
N GLU A 203 32.33 0.80 3.35
CA GLU A 203 31.75 -0.52 3.07
C GLU A 203 31.20 -0.64 1.64
N ILE A 204 31.01 0.49 0.94
CA ILE A 204 30.51 0.53 -0.46
C ILE A 204 31.34 -0.34 -1.43
N PRO A 205 32.70 -0.35 -1.38
CA PRO A 205 33.51 -1.22 -2.23
C PRO A 205 33.36 -2.72 -1.93
N ALA A 206 32.95 -3.07 -0.71
CA ALA A 206 32.78 -4.46 -0.26
C ALA A 206 31.38 -5.03 -0.59
N LEU A 207 30.43 -4.17 -0.97
CA LEU A 207 29.10 -4.60 -1.40
C LEU A 207 29.16 -5.19 -2.81
N PRO A 208 28.39 -6.25 -3.11
CA PRO A 208 28.33 -6.86 -4.45
C PRO A 208 27.49 -6.01 -5.41
N LEU A 209 27.88 -4.74 -5.57
CA LEU A 209 27.24 -3.76 -6.44
C LEU A 209 27.80 -3.86 -7.86
N PRO A 210 26.99 -3.58 -8.90
CA PRO A 210 27.50 -3.43 -10.26
C PRO A 210 28.57 -2.33 -10.30
N THR A 211 29.69 -2.58 -10.99
CA THR A 211 30.86 -1.67 -11.00
C THR A 211 30.51 -0.24 -11.42
N LYS A 212 29.54 -0.08 -12.33
CA LYS A 212 28.99 1.25 -12.71
C LYS A 212 28.36 2.00 -11.54
N LEU A 213 27.65 1.28 -10.68
CA LEU A 213 26.95 1.82 -9.53
C LEU A 213 27.91 2.05 -8.35
N THR A 214 28.85 1.13 -8.12
CA THR A 214 29.95 1.32 -7.17
C THR A 214 30.76 2.56 -7.53
N ASN A 215 31.12 2.72 -8.80
CA ASN A 215 31.85 3.90 -9.28
C ASN A 215 30.98 5.15 -9.17
N PHE A 216 29.70 5.10 -9.52
CA PHE A 216 28.80 6.25 -9.35
C PHE A 216 28.70 6.70 -7.89
N LEU A 217 28.59 5.75 -6.95
CA LEU A 217 28.54 6.02 -5.52
C LEU A 217 29.89 6.53 -4.98
N LEU A 218 31.02 5.97 -5.44
CA LEU A 218 32.37 6.41 -5.08
C LEU A 218 32.72 7.79 -5.65
N PHE A 219 32.25 8.16 -6.84
CA PHE A 219 32.43 9.49 -7.44
C PHE A 219 31.46 10.54 -6.87
N ALA A 220 30.37 10.09 -6.22
CA ALA A 220 29.46 10.94 -5.45
C ALA A 220 29.92 11.13 -3.99
N MET A 221 30.97 10.40 -3.55
CA MET A 221 31.70 10.67 -2.31
C MET A 221 32.61 11.87 -2.50
#